data_AF-A0A7W8MR13-F1
#
_entry.id   AF-A0A7W8MR13-F1
#
_cell.length_a   1.000
_cell.length_b   1.000
_cell.length_c   1.000
_cell.angle_alpha   90.00
_cell.angle_beta   90.00
_cell.angle_gamma   90.00
#
_symmetry.space_group_name_H-M   'P 1'
#
loop_
_entity.id
_entity.type
_entity.pdbx_description
1 polymer ?
#
loop_
_entity_poly.entity_id
_entity_poly.type
_entity_poly.pdbx_seq_one_letter_code
_entity_poly.pdbx_strand_id
1 'polypeptide(L)'
;MMLKWTTQNLVKNGNGSGLCGAYPDWAMHPSWIAGVEGLDAYNRWVCEVLIPIVFQWIEEHYKEVYQGISDENKDDVGVVVASAFEIVKTMSSYKNGLEKAKEFEEAKETGAVDLKTINPVWADIARKVREDTKKIFDHKEDVLKGTIR
;
A
#
# COMPACT_ATOMS: atom_id res chain seq x y z
N MET A 1 -17.31 -11.75 -17.18
CA MET A 1 -17.27 -10.61 -18.13
C MET A 1 -16.13 -9.71 -17.67
N MET A 2 -14.94 -9.81 -18.28
CA MET A 2 -13.74 -9.08 -17.84
C MET A 2 -13.79 -7.63 -18.34
N LEU A 3 -13.82 -6.67 -17.42
CA LEU A 3 -13.67 -5.25 -17.72
C LEU A 3 -12.18 -4.94 -17.95
N LYS A 4 -11.82 -4.73 -19.22
CA LYS A 4 -10.55 -4.10 -19.62
C LYS A 4 -10.59 -2.63 -19.20
N TRP A 5 -9.92 -2.29 -18.11
CA TRP A 5 -9.65 -0.91 -17.75
C TRP A 5 -8.37 -0.47 -18.48
N THR A 6 -8.51 -0.03 -19.73
CA THR A 6 -7.42 0.57 -20.49
C THR A 6 -7.20 2.02 -20.06
N THR A 7 -5.97 2.31 -19.65
CA THR A 7 -5.36 3.57 -19.18
C THR A 7 -5.36 4.75 -20.18
N GLN A 8 -6.32 4.82 -21.11
CA GLN A 8 -6.24 5.74 -22.26
C GLN A 8 -6.84 7.14 -22.07
N ASN A 9 -7.35 7.51 -20.89
CA ASN A 9 -8.14 8.76 -20.75
C ASN A 9 -7.43 9.96 -20.11
N LEU A 10 -6.11 9.95 -19.90
CA LEU A 10 -5.40 11.08 -19.29
C LEU A 10 -4.69 12.05 -20.27
N VAL A 11 -4.82 11.90 -21.59
CA VAL A 11 -4.02 12.69 -22.57
C VAL A 11 -4.83 13.72 -23.37
N LYS A 12 -6.12 13.92 -23.10
CA LYS A 12 -6.93 14.89 -23.84
C LYS A 12 -7.37 16.05 -22.96
N ASN A 13 -6.46 17.00 -22.71
CA ASN A 13 -6.78 18.43 -22.58
C ASN A 13 -5.49 19.25 -22.37
N GLY A 14 -4.98 19.84 -23.45
CA GLY A 14 -3.84 20.76 -23.40
C GLY A 14 -3.24 21.01 -24.79
N ASN A 15 -3.89 21.85 -25.60
CA ASN A 15 -3.34 22.35 -26.85
C ASN A 15 -2.14 23.26 -26.58
N GLY A 16 -0.97 22.95 -27.15
CA GLY A 16 0.17 23.86 -27.17
C GLY A 16 1.49 23.21 -27.56
N SER A 17 1.72 23.09 -28.87
CA SER A 17 3.02 23.03 -29.56
C SER A 17 4.17 22.20 -28.94
N GLY A 18 4.46 21.06 -29.59
CA GLY A 18 5.84 20.67 -29.90
C GLY A 18 6.66 20.03 -28.78
N LEU A 19 6.41 18.76 -28.51
CA LEU A 19 7.42 17.69 -28.34
C LEU A 19 6.65 16.39 -28.10
N CYS A 20 6.65 15.53 -29.12
CA CYS A 20 6.05 14.20 -29.07
C CYS A 20 6.78 13.35 -28.01
N GLY A 21 6.06 12.87 -27.00
CA GLY A 21 6.40 11.64 -26.27
C GLY A 21 7.51 11.70 -25.22
N ALA A 22 8.01 12.88 -24.82
CA ALA A 22 8.90 12.97 -23.68
C ALA A 22 8.07 12.95 -22.38
N TYR A 23 8.17 11.85 -21.61
CA TYR A 23 7.77 11.90 -20.21
C TYR A 23 8.55 13.03 -19.53
N PRO A 24 7.93 13.80 -18.63
CA PRO A 24 8.66 14.83 -17.89
C PRO A 24 9.91 14.22 -17.24
N ASP A 25 11.05 14.90 -17.28
CA ASP A 25 12.32 14.35 -16.78
C ASP A 25 12.21 13.84 -15.33
N TRP A 26 11.38 14.50 -14.50
CA TRP A 26 11.10 14.08 -13.13
C TRP A 26 10.35 12.75 -13.04
N ALA A 27 9.53 12.40 -14.02
CA ALA A 27 8.79 11.14 -14.09
C ALA A 27 9.68 9.94 -14.46
N MET A 28 10.86 10.22 -15.03
CA MET A 28 11.90 9.22 -15.33
C MET A 28 12.92 9.07 -14.19
N HIS A 29 12.80 9.88 -13.12
CA HIS A 29 13.74 9.82 -12.00
C HIS A 29 13.57 8.49 -11.23
N PRO A 30 14.65 7.75 -10.93
CA PRO A 30 14.56 6.44 -10.28
C PRO A 30 13.78 6.46 -8.95
N SER A 31 13.94 7.51 -8.14
CA SER A 31 13.20 7.65 -6.88
C SER A 31 11.70 7.88 -7.09
N TRP A 32 11.31 8.54 -8.17
CA TRP A 32 9.89 8.74 -8.51
C TRP A 32 9.27 7.40 -8.94
N ILE A 33 9.94 6.68 -9.85
CA ILE A 33 9.51 5.36 -10.32
C ILE A 33 9.36 4.40 -9.13
N ALA A 34 10.38 4.31 -8.28
CA ALA A 34 10.33 3.46 -7.08
C ALA A 34 9.20 3.86 -6.12
N GLY A 35 8.90 5.16 -6.01
CA GLY A 35 7.76 5.65 -5.23
C GLY A 35 6.42 5.20 -5.80
N VAL A 36 6.22 5.33 -7.11
CA VAL A 36 4.99 4.90 -7.79
C VAL A 36 4.83 3.37 -7.74
N GLU A 37 5.89 2.62 -8.00
CA GLU A 37 5.89 1.15 -7.91
C GLU A 37 5.62 0.68 -6.46
N GLY A 38 6.15 1.39 -5.47
CA GLY A 38 5.87 1.12 -4.06
C GLY A 38 4.39 1.34 -3.71
N LEU A 39 3.78 2.42 -4.24
CA LEU A 39 2.35 2.68 -4.08
C LEU A 39 1.51 1.61 -4.78
N ASP A 40 1.87 1.20 -6.00
CA ASP A 40 1.17 0.14 -6.72
C ASP A 40 1.29 -1.21 -5.98
N ALA A 41 2.46 -1.56 -5.49
CA ALA A 41 2.67 -2.77 -4.70
C ALA A 41 1.83 -2.77 -3.41
N TYR A 42 1.74 -1.63 -2.72
CA TYR A 42 0.86 -1.48 -1.55
C TYR A 42 -0.61 -1.64 -1.95
N ASN A 43 -1.05 -0.96 -3.02
CA ASN A 43 -2.41 -1.07 -3.53
C ASN A 43 -2.77 -2.50 -3.89
N ARG A 44 -1.88 -3.22 -4.60
CA ARG A 44 -2.06 -4.63 -4.93
C ARG A 44 -2.15 -5.50 -3.69
N TRP A 45 -1.29 -5.29 -2.70
CA TRP A 45 -1.39 -6.05 -1.45
C TRP A 45 -2.72 -5.81 -0.73
N VAL A 46 -3.20 -4.57 -0.66
CA VAL A 46 -4.51 -4.25 -0.09
C VAL A 46 -5.62 -4.95 -0.88
N CYS A 47 -5.63 -4.81 -2.21
CA CYS A 47 -6.70 -5.34 -3.06
C CYS A 47 -6.69 -6.88 -3.17
N GLU A 48 -5.53 -7.51 -3.26
CA GLU A 48 -5.39 -8.95 -3.50
C GLU A 48 -5.38 -9.76 -2.20
N VAL A 49 -5.01 -9.15 -1.06
CA VAL A 49 -4.87 -9.86 0.23
C VAL A 49 -5.85 -9.35 1.27
N LEU A 50 -5.81 -8.06 1.61
CA LEU A 50 -6.62 -7.54 2.72
C LEU A 50 -8.12 -7.52 2.39
N ILE A 51 -8.49 -6.98 1.23
CA ILE A 51 -9.90 -6.83 0.85
C ILE A 51 -10.63 -8.19 0.83
N PRO A 52 -10.10 -9.27 0.25
CA PRO A 52 -10.73 -10.58 0.31
C PRO A 52 -10.94 -11.10 1.73
N ILE A 53 -9.97 -10.92 2.63
CA ILE A 53 -10.10 -11.33 4.04
C ILE A 53 -11.23 -10.54 4.72
N VAL A 54 -11.29 -9.23 4.47
CA VAL A 54 -12.33 -8.36 5.03
C VAL A 54 -13.71 -8.78 4.53
N PHE A 55 -13.88 -9.03 3.23
CA PHE A 55 -15.17 -9.46 2.68
C PHE A 55 -15.58 -10.86 3.14
N GLN A 56 -14.64 -11.79 3.25
CA GLN A 56 -14.91 -13.11 3.83
C GLN A 56 -15.45 -12.98 5.26
N TRP A 57 -14.83 -12.14 6.09
CA TRP A 57 -15.29 -11.89 7.45
C TRP A 57 -16.67 -11.24 7.48
N ILE A 58 -16.93 -10.26 6.61
CA ILE A 58 -18.23 -9.59 6.47
C ILE A 58 -19.32 -10.58 6.09
N GLU A 59 -19.04 -11.50 5.17
CA GLU A 59 -19.98 -12.55 4.74
C GLU A 59 -20.35 -13.47 5.92
N GLU A 60 -19.37 -13.87 6.72
CA GLU A 60 -19.58 -14.69 7.93
C GLU A 60 -20.44 -13.97 9.00
N HIS A 61 -20.38 -12.64 9.03
CA HIS A 61 -21.08 -11.79 10.01
C HIS A 61 -22.21 -10.96 9.37
N TYR A 62 -22.74 -11.40 8.23
CA TYR A 62 -23.63 -10.62 7.37
C TYR A 62 -24.80 -9.96 8.13
N LYS A 63 -25.48 -10.72 9.00
CA LYS A 63 -26.65 -10.19 9.72
C LYS A 63 -26.28 -9.03 10.63
N GLU A 64 -25.15 -9.11 11.32
CA GLU A 64 -24.70 -8.11 12.28
C GLU A 64 -24.21 -6.86 11.55
N VAL A 65 -23.42 -7.04 10.49
CA VAL A 65 -22.90 -5.95 9.67
C VAL A 65 -24.03 -5.16 9.00
N TYR A 66 -25.01 -5.85 8.42
CA TYR A 66 -26.05 -5.19 7.62
C TYR A 66 -27.28 -4.73 8.44
N GLN A 67 -27.33 -5.00 9.76
CA GLN A 67 -28.51 -4.72 10.58
C GLN A 67 -28.91 -3.24 10.63
N GLY A 68 -27.93 -2.33 10.52
CA GLY A 68 -28.13 -0.87 10.63
C GLY A 68 -27.96 -0.10 9.33
N ILE A 69 -27.70 -0.78 8.20
CA ILE A 69 -27.43 -0.14 6.91
C ILE A 69 -28.75 0.00 6.15
N SER A 70 -29.10 1.22 5.74
CA SER A 70 -30.28 1.46 4.89
C SER A 70 -30.11 0.78 3.53
N ASP A 71 -31.21 0.30 2.94
CA ASP A 71 -31.16 -0.48 1.69
C ASP A 71 -30.42 0.24 0.54
N GLU A 72 -30.53 1.57 0.47
CA GLU A 72 -29.83 2.42 -0.50
C GLU A 72 -28.29 2.42 -0.35
N ASN A 73 -27.78 2.07 0.83
CA ASN A 73 -26.35 2.10 1.16
C ASN A 73 -25.72 0.71 1.28
N LYS A 74 -26.48 -0.38 1.08
CA LYS A 74 -25.97 -1.76 1.24
C LYS A 74 -24.94 -2.15 0.17
N ASP A 75 -24.98 -1.51 -0.99
CA ASP A 75 -24.03 -1.75 -2.07
C ASP A 75 -22.79 -0.83 -1.99
N ASP A 76 -22.76 0.12 -1.06
CA ASP A 76 -21.59 0.97 -0.82
C ASP A 76 -20.57 0.22 0.04
N VAL A 77 -19.48 -0.22 -0.60
CA VAL A 77 -18.39 -0.95 0.06
C VAL A 77 -17.80 -0.18 1.24
N GLY A 78 -17.68 1.15 1.13
CA GLY A 78 -17.17 1.99 2.20
C GLY A 78 -18.07 1.96 3.43
N VAL A 79 -19.39 2.06 3.23
CA VAL A 79 -20.38 1.97 4.31
C VAL A 79 -20.38 0.59 4.97
N VAL A 80 -20.36 -0.48 4.18
CA VAL A 80 -20.35 -1.86 4.70
C VAL A 80 -19.08 -2.13 5.50
N VAL A 81 -17.91 -1.75 5.00
CA VAL A 81 -16.62 -1.91 5.70
C VAL A 81 -16.59 -1.07 6.98
N ALA A 82 -17.10 0.16 6.95
CA ALA A 82 -17.16 1.00 8.14
C ALA A 82 -18.05 0.38 9.23
N SER A 83 -19.22 -0.15 8.85
CA SER A 83 -20.12 -0.83 9.79
C SER A 83 -19.49 -2.11 10.37
N ALA A 84 -18.83 -2.91 9.53
CA ALA A 84 -18.09 -4.08 9.98
C ALA A 84 -16.97 -3.72 10.96
N PHE A 85 -16.26 -2.61 10.71
CA PHE A 85 -15.21 -2.15 11.60
C PHE A 85 -15.73 -1.71 12.97
N GLU A 86 -16.92 -1.13 13.07
CA GLU A 86 -17.55 -0.84 14.36
C GLU A 86 -17.73 -2.09 15.22
N ILE A 87 -18.13 -3.22 14.61
CA ILE A 87 -18.25 -4.51 15.30
C ILE A 87 -16.88 -4.99 15.74
N VAL A 88 -15.89 -4.98 14.84
CA VAL A 88 -14.51 -5.39 15.13
C VAL A 88 -13.93 -4.63 16.32
N LYS A 89 -14.20 -3.33 16.46
CA LYS A 89 -13.72 -2.52 17.59
C LYS A 89 -14.20 -3.01 18.95
N THR A 90 -15.34 -3.70 19.00
CA THR A 90 -15.87 -4.25 20.26
C THR A 90 -15.16 -5.53 20.70
N MET A 91 -14.54 -6.25 19.75
CA MET A 91 -13.89 -7.54 19.96
C MET A 91 -12.66 -7.42 20.87
N SER A 92 -12.42 -8.46 21.67
CA SER A 92 -11.24 -8.53 22.55
C SER A 92 -9.93 -8.55 21.76
N SER A 93 -9.90 -9.20 20.60
CA SER A 93 -8.74 -9.24 19.71
C SER A 93 -8.29 -7.85 19.26
N TYR A 94 -9.24 -6.98 18.89
CA TYR A 94 -8.94 -5.60 18.51
C TYR A 94 -8.38 -4.79 19.69
N LYS A 95 -9.01 -4.89 20.86
CA LYS A 95 -8.55 -4.21 22.09
C LYS A 95 -7.14 -4.66 22.51
N ASN A 96 -6.90 -5.98 22.53
CA ASN A 96 -5.58 -6.55 22.80
C ASN A 96 -4.54 -6.09 21.76
N GLY A 97 -4.95 -5.95 20.49
CA GLY A 97 -4.12 -5.42 19.42
C GLY A 97 -3.71 -3.97 19.67
N LEU A 98 -4.64 -3.11 20.12
CA LEU A 98 -4.36 -1.72 20.47
C LEU A 98 -3.39 -1.61 21.66
N GLU A 99 -3.56 -2.44 22.68
CA GLU A 99 -2.66 -2.49 23.82
C GLU A 99 -1.24 -2.87 23.40
N LYS A 100 -1.09 -3.93 22.60
CA LYS A 100 0.21 -4.33 22.04
C LYS A 100 0.84 -3.26 21.15
N ALA A 101 0.03 -2.56 20.37
CA ALA A 101 0.52 -1.46 19.53
C ALA A 101 1.07 -0.31 20.39
N LYS A 102 0.38 0.01 21.50
CA LYS A 102 0.84 1.00 22.46
C LYS A 102 2.12 0.57 23.16
N GLU A 103 2.18 -0.67 23.66
CA GLU A 103 3.39 -1.26 24.26
C GLU A 103 4.56 -1.20 23.28
N PHE A 104 4.32 -1.47 22.00
CA PHE A 104 5.34 -1.40 20.96
C PHE A 104 5.88 0.03 20.76
N GLU A 105 5.03 1.04 20.66
CA GLU A 105 5.48 2.42 20.49
C GLU A 105 6.26 2.92 21.72
N GLU A 106 5.80 2.60 22.94
CA GLU A 106 6.54 2.91 24.17
C GLU A 106 7.92 2.22 24.22
N ALA A 107 7.97 0.95 23.82
CA ALA A 107 9.20 0.18 23.80
C ALA A 107 10.18 0.64 22.69
N LYS A 108 9.66 1.22 21.60
CA LYS A 108 10.45 1.87 20.54
C LYS A 108 11.05 3.20 21.02
N GLU A 109 10.30 4.03 21.73
CA GLU A 109 10.81 5.29 22.31
C GLU A 109 11.91 5.06 23.34
N THR A 110 11.80 4.00 24.13
CA THR A 110 12.80 3.61 25.15
C THR A 110 13.99 2.84 24.58
N GLY A 111 13.98 2.48 23.30
CA GLY A 111 15.02 1.68 22.65
C GLY A 111 15.04 0.21 23.08
N ALA A 112 13.98 -0.27 23.76
CA ALA A 112 13.84 -1.63 24.25
C ALA A 112 13.48 -2.64 23.15
N VAL A 113 13.13 -2.18 21.94
CA VAL A 113 12.78 -3.05 20.80
C VAL A 113 13.77 -2.91 19.66
N ASP A 114 14.31 -4.05 19.21
CA ASP A 114 15.07 -4.11 17.97
C ASP A 114 14.13 -4.17 16.76
N LEU A 115 13.93 -3.01 16.12
CA LEU A 115 13.13 -2.86 14.90
C LEU A 115 13.58 -3.78 13.74
N LYS A 116 14.81 -4.28 13.76
CA LYS A 116 15.33 -5.20 12.73
C LYS A 116 14.71 -6.59 12.84
N THR A 117 14.07 -6.93 13.97
CA THR A 117 13.58 -8.29 14.26
C THR A 117 12.06 -8.45 14.16
N ILE A 118 11.30 -7.36 14.08
CA ILE A 118 9.83 -7.39 14.22
C ILE A 118 9.14 -8.01 13.00
N ASN A 119 9.68 -7.75 11.81
CA ASN A 119 9.13 -8.25 10.56
C ASN A 119 10.23 -8.99 9.79
N PRO A 120 10.67 -10.16 10.26
CA PRO A 120 11.84 -10.82 9.71
C PRO A 120 11.68 -11.17 8.23
N VAL A 121 10.47 -11.53 7.80
CA VAL A 121 10.14 -11.80 6.40
C VAL A 121 10.27 -10.53 5.55
N TRP A 122 9.63 -9.43 5.95
CA TRP A 122 9.73 -8.16 5.21
C TRP A 122 11.12 -7.54 5.27
N ALA A 123 11.82 -7.69 6.40
CA ALA A 123 13.20 -7.26 6.55
C ALA A 123 14.12 -8.04 5.60
N ASP A 124 13.93 -9.36 5.47
CA ASP A 124 14.70 -10.18 4.53
C ASP A 124 14.42 -9.79 3.07
N ILE A 125 13.16 -9.60 2.70
CA ILE A 125 12.76 -9.15 1.35
C ILE A 125 13.38 -7.76 1.05
N ALA A 126 13.19 -6.79 1.95
CA ALA A 126 13.71 -5.43 1.78
C ALA A 126 15.23 -5.41 1.70
N ARG A 127 15.91 -6.25 2.50
CA ARG A 127 17.36 -6.41 2.45
C ARG A 127 17.82 -6.92 1.08
N LYS A 128 17.22 -8.00 0.57
CA LYS A 128 17.56 -8.57 -0.75
C LYS A 128 17.38 -7.55 -1.87
N VAL A 129 16.25 -6.82 -1.88
CA VAL A 129 15.99 -5.76 -2.88
C VAL A 129 17.06 -4.67 -2.80
N ARG A 130 17.43 -4.20 -1.60
CA ARG A 130 18.49 -3.19 -1.43
C ARG A 130 19.85 -3.67 -1.88
N GLU A 131 20.21 -4.91 -1.55
CA GLU A 131 21.48 -5.53 -1.97
C GLU A 131 21.57 -5.61 -3.50
N ASP A 132 20.51 -6.06 -4.16
CA ASP A 132 20.49 -6.19 -5.61
C ASP A 132 20.45 -4.82 -6.31
N THR A 133 19.71 -3.86 -5.76
CA THR A 133 19.73 -2.47 -6.24
C THR A 133 21.14 -1.89 -6.14
N LYS A 134 21.81 -2.07 -5.00
CA LYS A 134 23.18 -1.59 -4.80
C LYS A 134 24.13 -2.18 -5.83
N LYS A 135 24.09 -3.49 -6.07
CA LYS A 135 24.94 -4.14 -7.09
C LYS A 135 24.76 -3.51 -8.48
N ILE A 136 23.54 -3.13 -8.85
CA ILE A 136 23.25 -2.47 -10.12
C ILE A 136 23.88 -1.08 -10.18
N PHE A 137 23.76 -0.29 -9.11
CA PHE A 137 24.38 1.03 -9.04
C PHE A 137 25.92 0.94 -9.04
N ASP A 138 26.50 0.03 -8.27
CA ASP A 138 27.95 -0.21 -8.23
C ASP A 138 28.48 -0.59 -9.63
N HIS A 139 27.76 -1.43 -10.39
CA HIS A 139 28.13 -1.75 -11.78
C HIS A 139 28.06 -0.55 -12.73
N LYS A 140 27.25 0.48 -12.42
CA LYS A 140 27.06 1.66 -13.27
C LYS A 140 27.78 2.91 -12.74
N GLU A 141 28.58 2.76 -11.69
CA GLU A 141 29.26 3.86 -11.00
C GLU A 141 30.05 4.75 -11.97
N ASP A 142 30.82 4.15 -12.88
CA ASP A 142 31.63 4.89 -13.86
C ASP A 142 30.81 5.78 -14.81
N VAL A 143 29.57 5.38 -15.10
CA VAL A 143 28.65 6.13 -15.99
C VAL A 143 27.88 7.20 -15.20
N LEU A 144 27.70 7.00 -13.88
CA LEU A 144 26.96 7.88 -12.99
C LEU A 144 27.85 8.91 -12.25
N LYS A 145 29.17 8.89 -12.51
CA LYS A 145 30.14 9.84 -11.95
C LYS A 145 29.70 11.29 -12.23
N GLY A 146 29.22 11.97 -11.20
CA GLY A 146 28.80 13.38 -11.23
C GLY A 146 27.29 13.63 -11.13
N THR A 147 26.45 12.59 -11.22
CA THR A 147 24.98 12.72 -11.16
C THR A 147 24.43 12.43 -9.75
N ILE A 148 25.15 11.66 -8.95
CA ILE A 148 24.83 11.36 -7.55
C ILE A 148 25.95 12.01 -6.70
N ARG A 149 25.60 12.97 -5.85
CA ARG A 149 26.50 13.60 -4.86
C ARG A 149 26.14 13.13 -3.46
#